data_AF-A0AA39NL94-F1
#
_entry.id   AF-A0AA39NL94-F1
#
_cell.length_a   1.000
_cell.length_b   1.000
_cell.length_c   1.000
_cell.angle_alpha   90.00
_cell.angle_beta   90.00
_cell.angle_gamma   90.00
#
_symmetry.space_group_name_H-M   'P 1'
#
loop_
_entity.id
_entity.type
_entity.pdbx_description
1 polymer ?
#
loop_
_entity_poly.entity_id
_entity_poly.type
_entity_poly.pdbx_seq_one_letter_code
_entity_poly.pdbx_strand_id
1 'polypeptide(L)'
;MGVAGLWPLLDSSSKTVSLTTLSLAEFSNPHRGYRLGIDTSIWFFHAGYGKGGENPQLRTLFFRPDWKRGKKINKTANKLTTGMKAIIEAFGFEWRTAPGEAKAELAYLNATSVIDGVLSD
;
A
#
# COMPACT_ATOMS: atom_id res chain seq x y z
N MET A 1 5.05 -13.82 1.72
CA MET A 1 5.86 -15.07 1.43
C MET A 1 6.40 -15.02 -0.01
N GLY A 2 7.73 -14.88 -0.17
CA GLY A 2 8.48 -14.70 -1.44
C GLY A 2 9.12 -16.02 -1.88
N VAL A 3 9.37 -16.12 -3.19
CA VAL A 3 10.06 -17.31 -3.76
C VAL A 3 11.55 -17.23 -3.41
N ALA A 4 11.96 -18.23 -2.55
CA ALA A 4 13.36 -18.24 -2.08
C ALA A 4 14.33 -18.36 -3.25
N GLY A 5 15.30 -17.33 -3.29
CA GLY A 5 16.40 -17.43 -4.27
C GLY A 5 16.07 -16.69 -5.58
N LEU A 6 14.93 -16.04 -5.61
CA LEU A 6 14.47 -15.44 -6.88
C LEU A 6 15.21 -14.11 -7.13
N TRP A 7 15.62 -13.46 -6.13
CA TRP A 7 16.10 -12.07 -6.30
C TRP A 7 17.46 -12.05 -7.04
N PRO A 8 18.35 -12.93 -6.71
CA PRO A 8 19.63 -12.88 -7.44
C PRO A 8 19.44 -13.13 -8.94
N LEU A 9 18.38 -13.84 -9.33
CA LEU A 9 18.15 -14.11 -10.78
C LEU A 9 17.56 -12.89 -11.48
N LEU A 10 16.83 -12.06 -10.73
CA LEU A 10 16.10 -10.97 -11.40
C LEU A 10 16.84 -9.65 -11.22
N ASP A 11 17.95 -9.76 -10.48
CA ASP A 11 18.61 -8.50 -10.09
C ASP A 11 19.05 -7.72 -11.34
N SER A 12 19.46 -8.50 -12.32
CA SER A 12 19.97 -7.80 -13.52
C SER A 12 18.85 -7.02 -14.23
N SER A 13 17.61 -7.40 -13.95
CA SER A 13 16.48 -6.74 -14.64
C SER A 13 15.90 -5.61 -13.77
N SER A 14 16.51 -5.42 -12.60
CA SER A 14 15.97 -4.37 -11.72
C SER A 14 16.51 -2.99 -12.16
N LYS A 15 15.56 -2.05 -12.16
CA LYS A 15 15.98 -0.66 -12.44
C LYS A 15 15.49 0.26 -11.32
N THR A 16 16.45 1.10 -10.97
CA THR A 16 16.02 2.12 -9.98
C THR A 16 15.72 3.44 -10.70
N VAL A 17 14.49 3.76 -10.49
CA VAL A 17 14.07 5.01 -11.17
C VAL A 17 13.24 5.84 -10.19
N SER A 18 13.33 7.14 -10.38
CA SER A 18 12.50 8.03 -9.53
C SER A 18 11.01 7.94 -9.89
N LEU A 19 10.22 8.02 -8.91
CA LEU A 19 8.76 7.95 -9.16
C LEU A 19 8.30 9.17 -10.00
N THR A 20 8.93 10.24 -9.80
CA THR A 20 8.55 11.45 -10.57
C THR A 20 8.85 11.26 -12.07
N THR A 21 10.05 10.74 -12.23
CA THR A 21 10.40 10.48 -13.65
C THR A 21 9.41 9.49 -14.29
N LEU A 22 9.05 8.45 -13.54
CA LEU A 22 8.09 7.45 -14.07
C LEU A 22 6.72 8.08 -14.33
N SER A 23 6.41 9.03 -13.46
CA SER A 23 5.08 9.65 -13.59
C SER A 23 5.04 10.62 -14.77
N LEU A 24 6.19 11.27 -14.99
CA LEU A 24 6.20 12.32 -16.03
C LEU A 24 6.35 11.67 -17.42
N ALA A 25 7.12 10.58 -17.46
CA ALA A 25 7.30 9.90 -18.77
C ALA A 25 5.95 9.52 -19.39
N GLU A 26 5.01 9.32 -18.62
CA GLU A 26 3.74 8.78 -19.17
C GLU A 26 2.67 9.88 -19.24
N PHE A 27 3.17 11.05 -18.86
CA PHE A 27 2.26 12.21 -18.80
C PHE A 27 2.17 12.88 -20.18
N SER A 28 2.64 12.31 -21.25
CA SER A 28 2.69 12.91 -22.60
C SER A 28 1.37 12.69 -23.35
N ASN A 29 0.30 11.93 -22.64
CA ASN A 29 -1.05 11.86 -23.24
C ASN A 29 -2.05 12.69 -22.41
N PRO A 30 -2.26 13.93 -22.75
CA PRO A 30 -2.97 14.97 -21.97
C PRO A 30 -4.23 14.41 -21.29
N HIS A 31 -4.36 13.01 -21.26
CA HIS A 31 -5.69 12.76 -20.64
C HIS A 31 -5.55 11.67 -19.57
N ARG A 32 -4.20 11.29 -19.32
CA ARG A 32 -4.22 10.23 -18.29
C ARG A 32 -2.83 10.11 -17.68
N GLY A 33 -2.69 10.56 -16.35
CA GLY A 33 -1.46 10.43 -15.56
C GLY A 33 -1.09 8.96 -15.30
N TYR A 34 0.12 8.65 -14.84
CA TYR A 34 0.58 7.29 -14.46
C TYR A 34 -0.25 6.73 -13.31
N ARG A 35 -0.89 5.60 -13.53
CA ARG A 35 -1.76 5.00 -12.49
C ARG A 35 -1.00 3.86 -11.79
N LEU A 36 -0.88 4.05 -10.55
CA LEU A 36 -0.10 3.07 -9.74
C LEU A 36 -1.03 2.34 -8.77
N GLY A 37 -0.97 1.04 -8.83
CA GLY A 37 -1.70 0.24 -7.83
C GLY A 37 -0.81 -0.05 -6.61
N ILE A 38 -1.45 0.11 -5.42
CA ILE A 38 -0.63 -0.06 -4.19
C ILE A 38 -1.29 -1.13 -3.31
N ASP A 39 -0.50 -2.05 -3.02
CA ASP A 39 -0.96 -3.04 -2.02
C ASP A 39 -0.84 -2.48 -0.61
N THR A 40 -2.00 -2.29 0.05
CA THR A 40 -2.00 -1.56 1.33
C THR A 40 -1.56 -2.48 2.47
N SER A 41 -1.47 -3.79 2.13
CA SER A 41 -1.01 -4.69 3.21
C SER A 41 0.43 -4.36 3.62
N ILE A 42 1.19 -3.59 2.74
CA ILE A 42 2.58 -3.17 3.02
C ILE A 42 2.61 -2.17 4.17
N TRP A 43 1.56 -1.54 4.44
CA TRP A 43 1.50 -0.48 5.47
C TRP A 43 0.96 -1.03 6.79
N PHE A 44 0.40 -2.20 6.73
CA PHE A 44 -0.11 -2.79 7.98
C PHE A 44 1.06 -3.41 8.78
N PHE A 45 2.22 -3.63 8.08
CA PHE A 45 3.42 -4.21 8.72
C PHE A 45 4.33 -3.10 9.24
N HIS A 46 4.32 -1.79 8.76
CA HIS A 46 5.16 -0.63 9.14
C HIS A 46 4.45 0.24 10.19
N ALA A 47 3.21 0.12 10.50
CA ALA A 47 2.32 0.88 11.39
C ALA A 47 2.58 0.40 12.85
N GLY A 48 3.50 -0.46 13.20
CA GLY A 48 3.81 -0.99 14.55
C GLY A 48 5.01 -0.26 15.15
N TYR A 49 5.59 0.89 14.59
CA TYR A 49 6.85 1.43 15.10
C TYR A 49 6.67 2.87 15.58
N GLY A 50 5.45 3.60 15.73
CA GLY A 50 5.27 5.04 16.03
C GLY A 50 5.10 5.25 17.55
N LYS A 51 6.05 6.21 18.39
CA LYS A 51 5.86 6.56 19.82
C LYS A 51 5.45 8.03 19.97
N GLY A 52 4.36 8.48 21.22
CA GLY A 52 4.07 9.83 21.77
C GLY A 52 2.95 10.52 20.97
N GLY A 53 1.89 11.55 21.71
CA GLY A 53 0.88 12.47 21.14
C GLY A 53 -0.48 11.76 20.98
N GLU A 54 -1.54 12.55 20.55
CA GLU A 54 -2.94 12.13 20.34
C GLU A 54 -3.08 11.29 19.06
N ASN A 55 -3.53 9.94 19.07
CA ASN A 55 -3.80 9.04 17.93
C ASN A 55 -2.50 8.49 17.34
N PRO A 56 -1.61 7.83 18.01
CA PRO A 56 -0.30 7.35 17.56
C PRO A 56 -0.42 6.07 16.71
N GLN A 57 -1.56 5.35 16.51
CA GLN A 57 -1.85 4.13 15.73
C GLN A 57 -2.49 4.50 14.38
N LEU A 58 -3.01 5.68 14.16
CA LEU A 58 -3.26 6.41 12.89
C LEU A 58 -1.99 7.10 12.40
N ARG A 59 -1.09 7.18 13.34
CA ARG A 59 0.23 7.70 12.93
C ARG A 59 1.10 6.59 12.31
N THR A 60 0.89 5.27 12.63
CA THR A 60 1.73 4.14 12.08
C THR A 60 0.95 3.41 11.01
N LEU A 61 -0.18 3.51 10.37
CA LEU A 61 -0.28 4.22 9.07
C LEU A 61 0.45 5.55 9.10
N PHE A 62 0.94 5.45 10.61
CA PHE A 62 2.08 5.61 11.56
C PHE A 62 1.79 4.81 12.85
N PHE A 63 1.14 3.29 13.35
CA PHE A 63 0.90 1.96 13.95
C PHE A 63 0.56 2.11 15.43
N ARG A 64 -0.31 0.82 16.33
CA ARG A 64 -0.82 0.53 17.68
C ARG A 64 -0.37 -0.87 18.11
N PRO A 65 -0.26 -1.12 19.82
CA PRO A 65 -0.22 -2.50 20.32
C PRO A 65 -1.37 -2.80 21.29
N ASP A 66 -1.54 -4.19 21.61
CA ASP A 66 -2.56 -5.12 22.13
C ASP A 66 -2.55 -5.12 23.67
N TRP A 67 -1.61 -4.44 24.28
CA TRP A 67 -1.48 -4.47 25.75
C TRP A 67 -0.85 -3.15 26.22
N LYS A 68 -1.64 -2.45 27.10
CA LYS A 68 -1.04 -1.20 27.62
C LYS A 68 -1.36 -1.07 29.11
N ARG A 69 -0.30 -1.12 29.98
CA ARG A 69 -0.38 -0.88 31.44
C ARG A 69 -1.13 -2.01 32.14
N GLY A 70 -0.95 -3.13 31.70
CA GLY A 70 -1.36 -4.34 32.45
C GLY A 70 -2.76 -4.83 32.04
N LYS A 71 -3.36 -4.07 30.96
CA LYS A 71 -4.71 -4.46 30.50
C LYS A 71 -4.67 -4.83 29.02
N LYS A 72 -5.38 -5.96 28.49
CA LYS A 72 -5.44 -6.46 27.10
C LYS A 72 -6.39 -5.57 26.25
N ILE A 73 -5.89 -4.95 25.28
CA ILE A 73 -6.59 -4.04 24.34
C ILE A 73 -7.47 -4.87 23.38
N ASN A 74 -8.83 -4.74 23.43
CA ASN A 74 -9.89 -5.36 22.59
C ASN A 74 -9.67 -5.09 21.10
N LYS A 75 -9.37 -6.07 20.23
CA LYS A 75 -9.08 -6.26 18.80
C LYS A 75 -10.36 -6.59 18.04
N THR A 76 -11.53 -6.05 18.35
CA THR A 76 -12.71 -6.37 17.51
C THR A 76 -12.62 -5.58 16.19
N ALA A 77 -12.34 -6.18 14.94
CA ALA A 77 -12.48 -6.04 13.49
C ALA A 77 -13.23 -4.75 13.12
N ASN A 78 -12.45 -3.58 12.62
CA ASN A 78 -12.10 -2.87 11.37
C ASN A 78 -12.41 -1.37 11.51
N LYS A 79 -11.99 -0.62 12.57
CA LYS A 79 -12.10 0.87 12.54
C LYS A 79 -10.92 1.47 11.76
N LEU A 80 -9.95 0.66 11.27
CA LEU A 80 -8.79 1.20 10.53
C LEU A 80 -9.05 1.18 9.03
N THR A 81 -9.85 0.27 8.58
CA THR A 81 -10.20 0.20 7.14
C THR A 81 -11.16 1.34 6.77
N THR A 82 -12.07 1.58 7.80
CA THR A 82 -13.03 2.68 7.54
C THR A 82 -12.30 4.03 7.52
N GLY A 83 -11.38 4.18 8.43
CA GLY A 83 -10.58 5.43 8.50
C GLY A 83 -9.65 5.57 7.27
N MET A 84 -9.13 4.53 6.82
CA MET A 84 -8.25 4.58 5.62
C MET A 84 -9.06 4.85 4.35
N LYS A 85 -10.14 4.16 4.33
CA LYS A 85 -11.01 4.43 3.14
C LYS A 85 -11.44 5.90 3.11
N ALA A 86 -11.74 6.46 4.31
CA ALA A 86 -12.20 7.87 4.35
C ALA A 86 -11.08 8.81 3.89
N ILE A 87 -9.96 8.50 4.20
CA ILE A 87 -8.82 9.37 3.83
C ILE A 87 -8.55 9.23 2.32
N ILE A 88 -8.45 7.98 1.93
CA ILE A 88 -8.23 7.76 0.48
C ILE A 88 -9.31 8.50 -0.33
N GLU A 89 -10.45 8.40 0.19
CA GLU A 89 -11.54 9.09 -0.55
C GLU A 89 -11.37 10.61 -0.46
N ALA A 90 -10.95 11.18 0.72
CA ALA A 90 -10.80 12.65 0.88
C ALA A 90 -9.73 13.19 -0.06
N PHE A 91 -8.77 12.40 -0.39
CA PHE A 91 -7.70 12.88 -1.29
C PHE A 91 -8.01 12.56 -2.75
N GLY A 92 -9.20 11.89 -2.90
CA GLY A 92 -9.68 11.68 -4.29
C GLY A 92 -9.04 10.44 -4.91
N PHE A 93 -8.47 9.59 -4.06
CA PHE A 93 -7.91 8.35 -4.63
C PHE A 93 -8.96 7.23 -4.66
N GLU A 94 -8.66 6.33 -5.56
CA GLU A 94 -9.58 5.17 -5.68
C GLU A 94 -9.12 4.02 -4.78
N TRP A 95 -10.19 3.44 -4.08
CA TRP A 95 -9.84 2.19 -3.36
C TRP A 95 -10.80 1.07 -3.78
N ARG A 96 -10.13 -0.15 -3.71
CA ARG A 96 -10.98 -1.31 -4.05
C ARG A 96 -10.67 -2.48 -3.11
N THR A 97 -11.75 -3.26 -2.90
CA THR A 97 -11.51 -4.52 -2.15
C THR A 97 -11.34 -5.68 -3.14
N ALA A 98 -10.12 -6.33 -3.02
CA ALA A 98 -9.87 -7.47 -3.94
C ALA A 98 -10.77 -8.67 -3.59
N PRO A 99 -11.29 -9.32 -4.52
CA PRO A 99 -12.14 -10.51 -4.29
C PRO A 99 -11.36 -11.65 -3.63
N GLY A 100 -9.99 -11.57 -3.85
CA GLY A 100 -9.11 -12.57 -3.20
C GLY A 100 -7.85 -11.90 -2.65
N GLU A 101 -6.66 -12.37 -3.36
CA GLU A 101 -5.40 -11.76 -2.88
C GLU A 101 -5.14 -10.43 -3.59
N ALA A 102 -4.76 -9.41 -2.83
CA ALA A 102 -4.54 -8.04 -3.38
C ALA A 102 -3.46 -8.05 -4.47
N LYS A 103 -2.39 -8.85 -4.31
CA LYS A 103 -1.30 -8.85 -5.34
C LYS A 103 -1.81 -9.45 -6.66
N ALA A 104 -2.61 -10.47 -6.49
CA ALA A 104 -3.16 -11.07 -7.74
C ALA A 104 -4.08 -10.08 -8.47
N GLU A 105 -4.89 -9.41 -7.71
CA GLU A 105 -5.79 -8.43 -8.36
C GLU A 105 -4.99 -7.30 -9.01
N LEU A 106 -3.93 -6.80 -8.35
CA LEU A 106 -3.12 -5.70 -8.92
C LEU A 106 -2.41 -6.17 -10.20
N ALA A 107 -1.89 -7.44 -10.13
CA ALA A 107 -1.28 -7.98 -11.35
C ALA A 107 -2.29 -8.02 -12.51
N TYR A 108 -3.51 -8.46 -12.16
CA TYR A 108 -4.56 -8.48 -13.21
C TYR A 108 -4.85 -7.07 -13.73
N LEU A 109 -4.96 -6.10 -12.88
CA LEU A 109 -5.27 -4.72 -13.33
C LEU A 109 -4.13 -4.16 -14.17
N ASN A 110 -2.93 -4.54 -13.78
CA ASN A 110 -1.80 -4.08 -14.62
C ASN A 110 -1.83 -4.75 -15.99
N ALA A 111 -2.20 -6.03 -16.05
CA ALA A 111 -2.21 -6.77 -17.33
C ALA A 111 -3.32 -6.26 -18.25
N THR A 112 -4.37 -5.70 -17.66
CA THR A 112 -5.51 -5.24 -18.51
C THR A 112 -5.40 -3.72 -18.73
N SER A 113 -4.30 -3.10 -18.22
CA SER A 113 -3.94 -1.68 -18.47
C SER A 113 -4.85 -0.73 -17.69
N VAL A 114 -5.52 -1.34 -16.72
CA VAL A 114 -6.25 -0.44 -15.80
C VAL A 114 -5.24 0.39 -15.00
N ILE A 115 -4.10 -0.16 -14.59
CA ILE A 115 -3.01 0.60 -13.94
C ILE A 115 -1.72 0.34 -14.73
N ASP A 116 -0.69 1.13 -14.39
CA ASP A 116 0.53 1.08 -15.22
C ASP A 116 1.68 0.47 -14.42
N GLY A 117 1.39 0.38 -13.15
CA GLY A 117 2.45 -0.24 -12.32
C GLY A 117 1.87 -0.70 -10.97
N VAL A 118 2.77 -1.58 -10.37
CA VAL A 118 2.30 -2.12 -9.07
C VAL A 118 3.39 -1.85 -8.02
N LEU A 119 2.91 -1.33 -6.97
CA LEU A 119 3.81 -1.20 -5.81
C LEU A 119 3.39 -2.20 -4.73
N SER A 120 4.34 -3.13 -4.53
CA SER A 120 3.98 -4.21 -3.58
C SER A 120 5.23 -4.64 -2.82
N ASP A 121 5.15 -5.44 -1.63
CA ASP A 121 6.30 -5.97 -0.87
C ASP A 121 6.91 -7.19 -1.56
#